data_AF-A0A7K3KQ99-F1
#
_entry.id   AF-A0A7K3KQ99-F1
#
_cell.length_a   1.000
_cell.length_b   1.000
_cell.length_c   1.000
_cell.angle_alpha   90.00
_cell.angle_beta   90.00
_cell.angle_gamma   90.00
#
_symmetry.space_group_name_H-M   'P 1'
#
loop_
_entity.id
_entity.type
_entity.pdbx_description
1 polymer ?
#
loop_
_entity_poly.entity_id
_entity_poly.type
_entity_poly.pdbx_seq_one_letter_code
_entity_poly.pdbx_strand_id
1 'polypeptide(L)'
;DSIENLLDNGLNTTVYQPSDDAVIPEPIELQTLKVYSPKDPERVVTLISNGQIPAENRVLMPADVIANINYWLGLSEGIGKVDDIDHLGNRRIRSVGELLQNQVRIGLSRMERVIRERMSSSENENMTPQGLINIRPVTAAIKEFFGSSQLSQFMDQHNPLSELSHKRRFSALGPGG
;
A
#
# COMPACT_ATOMS: atom_id res chain seq x y z
N ASP A 1 1.98 9.02 -33.51
CA ASP A 1 0.84 9.35 -32.64
C ASP A 1 0.78 8.35 -31.51
N SER A 2 0.80 8.81 -30.26
CA SER A 2 0.94 7.95 -29.10
C SER A 2 -0.32 7.10 -28.91
N ILE A 3 -0.13 5.77 -28.87
CA ILE A 3 -1.19 4.79 -28.60
C ILE A 3 -1.75 4.95 -27.18
N GLU A 4 -1.05 5.69 -26.31
CA GLU A 4 -1.41 6.04 -24.94
C GLU A 4 -2.85 6.58 -24.82
N ASN A 5 -3.22 7.61 -25.60
CA ASN A 5 -4.56 8.18 -25.56
C ASN A 5 -5.66 7.17 -25.94
N LEU A 6 -5.35 6.16 -26.76
CA LEU A 6 -6.31 5.12 -27.13
C LEU A 6 -6.42 4.06 -26.02
N LEU A 7 -5.30 3.69 -25.41
CA LEU A 7 -5.29 2.77 -24.26
C LEU A 7 -6.04 3.36 -23.06
N ASP A 8 -5.90 4.66 -22.84
CA ASP A 8 -6.62 5.38 -21.79
C ASP A 8 -8.12 5.48 -22.06
N ASN A 9 -8.56 5.31 -23.30
CA ASN A 9 -9.97 5.25 -23.67
C ASN A 9 -10.51 3.82 -23.73
N GLY A 10 -9.80 2.84 -23.15
CA GLY A 10 -10.26 1.46 -23.05
C GLY A 10 -10.01 0.59 -24.29
N LEU A 11 -9.05 0.96 -25.13
CA LEU A 11 -8.66 0.10 -26.27
C LEU A 11 -8.17 -1.27 -25.77
N ASN A 12 -8.64 -2.35 -26.42
CA ASN A 12 -8.30 -3.74 -26.12
C ASN A 12 -8.61 -4.21 -24.69
N THR A 13 -9.65 -3.65 -24.07
CA THR A 13 -10.22 -4.22 -22.85
C THR A 13 -10.93 -5.52 -23.17
N THR A 14 -10.55 -6.59 -22.47
CA THR A 14 -11.11 -7.92 -22.56
C THR A 14 -11.62 -8.35 -21.19
N VAL A 15 -12.83 -8.89 -21.15
CA VAL A 15 -13.41 -9.46 -19.93
C VAL A 15 -12.98 -10.91 -19.84
N TYR A 16 -12.19 -11.24 -18.84
CA TYR A 16 -11.84 -12.62 -18.49
C TYR A 16 -12.91 -13.17 -17.55
N GLN A 17 -13.47 -14.32 -17.91
CA GLN A 17 -14.48 -14.99 -17.11
C GLN A 17 -13.84 -16.21 -16.43
N PRO A 18 -13.68 -16.19 -15.10
CA PRO A 18 -13.11 -17.33 -14.37
C PRO A 18 -13.96 -18.59 -14.53
N SER A 19 -13.35 -19.76 -14.31
CA SER A 19 -14.08 -21.03 -14.24
C SER A 19 -15.08 -21.02 -13.09
N ASP A 20 -16.16 -21.80 -13.19
CA ASP A 20 -17.17 -21.93 -12.13
C ASP A 20 -16.60 -22.48 -10.80
N ASP A 21 -15.48 -23.22 -10.88
CA ASP A 21 -14.74 -23.74 -9.72
C ASP A 21 -13.73 -22.74 -9.12
N ALA A 22 -13.64 -21.51 -9.66
CA ALA A 22 -12.70 -20.51 -9.18
C ALA A 22 -13.12 -19.92 -7.83
N VAL A 23 -12.13 -19.52 -7.03
CA VAL A 23 -12.35 -18.84 -5.74
C VAL A 23 -13.04 -17.47 -5.91
N ILE A 24 -12.79 -16.82 -7.04
CA ILE A 24 -13.36 -15.53 -7.44
C ILE A 24 -14.09 -15.77 -8.76
N PRO A 25 -15.42 -15.92 -8.75
CA PRO A 25 -16.21 -16.18 -9.96
C PRO A 25 -16.55 -14.90 -10.73
N GLU A 26 -16.32 -13.71 -10.15
CA GLU A 26 -16.66 -12.45 -10.80
C GLU A 26 -15.82 -12.22 -12.06
N PRO A 27 -16.40 -11.62 -13.12
CA PRO A 27 -15.66 -11.27 -14.32
C PRO A 27 -14.58 -10.24 -14.02
N ILE A 28 -13.40 -10.43 -14.61
CA ILE A 28 -12.23 -9.57 -14.42
C ILE A 28 -11.98 -8.80 -15.72
N GLU A 29 -12.00 -7.49 -15.65
CA GLU A 29 -11.62 -6.63 -16.76
C GLU A 29 -10.09 -6.52 -16.84
N LEU A 30 -9.54 -6.82 -18.01
CA LEU A 30 -8.11 -6.77 -18.29
C LEU A 30 -7.86 -6.04 -19.60
N GLN A 31 -6.72 -5.37 -19.74
CA GLN A 31 -6.31 -4.79 -21.01
C GLN A 31 -5.22 -5.66 -21.63
N THR A 32 -5.42 -6.12 -22.87
CA THR A 32 -4.48 -7.06 -23.52
C THR A 32 -3.83 -6.46 -24.75
N LEU A 33 -2.53 -6.70 -24.92
CA LEU A 33 -1.75 -6.23 -26.06
C LEU A 33 -0.88 -7.37 -26.59
N LYS A 34 -0.81 -7.51 -27.91
CA LYS A 34 0.08 -8.48 -28.54
C LYS A 34 1.31 -7.77 -29.08
N VAL A 35 2.48 -8.23 -28.67
CA VAL A 35 3.78 -7.67 -29.05
C VAL A 35 4.68 -8.78 -29.58
N TYR A 36 5.60 -8.44 -30.47
CA TYR A 36 6.62 -9.38 -30.92
C TYR A 36 7.73 -9.47 -29.87
N SER A 37 8.23 -10.69 -29.63
CA SER A 37 9.34 -10.88 -28.70
C SER A 37 10.62 -10.25 -29.26
N PRO A 38 11.36 -9.44 -28.48
CA PRO A 38 12.67 -8.94 -28.88
C PRO A 38 13.70 -10.05 -29.12
N LYS A 39 13.51 -11.22 -28.51
CA LYS A 39 14.40 -12.38 -28.64
C LYS A 39 14.11 -13.22 -29.87
N ASP A 40 12.85 -13.29 -30.26
CA ASP A 40 12.38 -14.09 -31.39
C ASP A 40 11.28 -13.32 -32.15
N PRO A 41 11.61 -12.72 -33.31
CA PRO A 41 10.67 -11.91 -34.08
C PRO A 41 9.43 -12.66 -34.59
N GLU A 42 9.46 -13.99 -34.67
CA GLU A 42 8.29 -14.78 -35.09
C GLU A 42 7.33 -15.08 -33.93
N ARG A 43 7.78 -14.90 -32.69
CA ARG A 43 7.00 -15.20 -31.49
C ARG A 43 6.21 -13.99 -31.03
N VAL A 44 4.88 -14.13 -31.01
CA VAL A 44 3.96 -13.14 -30.47
C VAL A 44 3.70 -13.43 -28.99
N VAL A 45 4.02 -12.46 -28.13
CA VAL A 45 3.76 -12.49 -26.69
C VAL A 45 2.53 -11.65 -26.38
N THR A 46 1.65 -12.17 -25.52
CA THR A 46 0.50 -11.40 -25.02
C THR A 46 0.89 -10.73 -23.72
N LEU A 47 0.88 -9.41 -23.71
CA LEU A 47 0.99 -8.58 -22.53
C LEU A 47 -0.39 -8.28 -21.95
N ILE A 48 -0.50 -8.37 -20.64
CA ILE A 48 -1.72 -8.13 -19.87
C ILE A 48 -1.44 -6.98 -18.90
N SER A 49 -2.29 -5.96 -18.94
CA SER A 49 -2.30 -4.83 -18.03
C SER A 49 -3.55 -4.88 -17.15
N ASN A 50 -3.42 -4.35 -15.94
CA ASN A 50 -4.50 -4.24 -14.95
C ASN A 50 -5.54 -3.15 -15.30
N GLY A 51 -5.35 -2.44 -16.42
CA GLY A 51 -6.30 -1.47 -16.95
C GLY A 51 -6.40 -0.19 -16.11
N GLN A 52 -7.51 0.52 -16.23
CA GLN A 52 -7.75 1.76 -15.47
C GLN A 52 -8.47 1.47 -14.16
N ILE A 53 -7.70 1.45 -13.07
CA ILE A 53 -8.23 1.29 -11.72
C ILE A 53 -8.47 2.69 -11.10
N PRO A 54 -9.63 2.94 -10.46
CA PRO A 54 -9.87 4.20 -9.76
C PRO A 54 -8.84 4.47 -8.67
N ALA A 55 -8.32 5.70 -8.59
CA ALA A 55 -7.30 6.09 -7.62
C ALA A 55 -7.73 6.00 -6.14
N GLU A 56 -9.03 5.89 -5.89
CA GLU A 56 -9.62 5.69 -4.57
C GLU A 56 -9.46 4.26 -4.07
N ASN A 57 -9.29 3.29 -4.97
CA ASN A 57 -9.09 1.91 -4.58
C ASN A 57 -7.76 1.77 -3.83
N ARG A 58 -7.80 1.18 -2.64
CA ARG A 58 -6.65 0.93 -1.77
C ARG A 58 -6.38 -0.56 -1.56
N VAL A 59 -7.11 -1.42 -2.26
CA VAL A 59 -7.03 -2.88 -2.14
C VAL A 59 -6.54 -3.46 -3.45
N LEU A 60 -5.76 -4.54 -3.36
CA LEU A 60 -5.26 -5.28 -4.51
C LEU A 60 -6.43 -5.94 -5.25
N MET A 61 -6.53 -5.73 -6.56
CA MET A 61 -7.53 -6.36 -7.41
C MET A 61 -6.97 -7.65 -8.05
N PRO A 62 -7.83 -8.61 -8.40
CA PRO A 62 -7.40 -9.81 -9.14
C PRO A 62 -6.66 -9.48 -10.45
N ALA A 63 -7.07 -8.40 -11.12
CA ALA A 63 -6.42 -7.89 -12.33
C ALA A 63 -4.94 -7.51 -12.11
N ASP A 64 -4.61 -6.93 -10.95
CA ASP A 64 -3.24 -6.55 -10.60
C ASP A 64 -2.33 -7.77 -10.53
N VAL A 65 -2.82 -8.86 -9.94
CA VAL A 65 -2.06 -10.10 -9.77
C VAL A 65 -1.75 -10.75 -11.12
N ILE A 66 -2.77 -10.85 -11.99
CA ILE A 66 -2.61 -11.43 -13.34
C ILE A 66 -1.61 -10.60 -14.16
N ALA A 67 -1.76 -9.27 -14.14
CA ALA A 67 -0.87 -8.37 -14.84
C ALA A 67 0.56 -8.43 -14.29
N ASN A 68 0.75 -8.54 -12.98
CA ASN A 68 2.07 -8.66 -12.35
C ASN A 68 2.81 -9.94 -12.78
N ILE A 69 2.12 -11.09 -12.77
CA ILE A 69 2.69 -12.36 -13.22
C ILE A 69 3.04 -12.27 -14.72
N ASN A 70 2.16 -11.69 -15.53
CA ASN A 70 2.42 -11.49 -16.94
C ASN A 70 3.64 -10.59 -17.20
N TYR A 71 3.76 -9.48 -16.46
CA TYR A 71 4.91 -8.59 -16.54
C TYR A 71 6.21 -9.31 -16.16
N TRP A 72 6.19 -10.11 -15.10
CA TRP A 72 7.35 -10.90 -14.68
C TRP A 72 7.79 -11.92 -15.75
N LEU A 73 6.84 -12.61 -16.38
CA LEU A 73 7.12 -13.48 -17.53
C LEU A 73 7.64 -12.68 -18.74
N GLY A 74 7.10 -11.48 -18.98
CA GLY A 74 7.55 -10.57 -20.02
C GLY A 74 9.01 -10.14 -19.86
N LEU A 75 9.45 -9.89 -18.62
CA LEU A 75 10.85 -9.58 -18.32
C LEU A 75 11.79 -10.71 -18.76
N SER A 76 11.37 -11.97 -18.60
CA SER A 76 12.15 -13.12 -19.08
C SER A 76 12.31 -13.15 -20.60
N GLU A 77 11.37 -12.57 -21.34
CA GLU A 77 11.40 -12.39 -22.80
C GLU A 77 12.13 -11.10 -23.23
N GLY A 78 12.62 -10.29 -22.27
CA GLY A 78 13.26 -9.00 -22.54
C GLY A 78 12.28 -7.85 -22.80
N ILE A 79 11.01 -8.03 -22.43
CA ILE A 79 9.94 -7.05 -22.58
C ILE A 79 9.63 -6.45 -21.21
N GLY A 80 9.95 -5.16 -21.03
CA GLY A 80 9.83 -4.45 -19.76
C GLY A 80 11.18 -3.98 -19.24
N LYS A 81 11.19 -3.43 -18.03
CA LYS A 81 12.39 -2.87 -17.39
C LYS A 81 12.48 -3.36 -15.95
N VAL A 82 13.69 -3.70 -15.52
CA VAL A 82 13.97 -4.00 -14.10
C VAL A 82 14.16 -2.69 -13.34
N ASP A 83 13.57 -2.60 -12.16
CA ASP A 83 13.64 -1.42 -11.32
C ASP A 83 14.98 -1.31 -10.59
N ASP A 84 15.42 -0.07 -10.40
CA ASP A 84 16.58 0.28 -9.57
C ASP A 84 16.09 0.61 -8.15
N ILE A 85 16.60 -0.14 -7.17
CA ILE A 85 16.24 -0.02 -5.75
C ILE A 85 16.71 1.31 -5.14
N ASP A 86 17.75 1.93 -5.71
CA ASP A 86 18.34 3.16 -5.19
C ASP A 86 17.75 4.42 -5.82
N HIS A 87 16.91 4.26 -6.84
CA HIS A 87 16.23 5.38 -7.47
C HIS A 87 15.36 6.14 -6.47
N LEU A 88 15.58 7.45 -6.33
CA LEU A 88 14.84 8.26 -5.35
C LEU A 88 13.32 8.29 -5.60
N GLY A 89 12.87 8.04 -6.84
CA GLY A 89 11.44 7.84 -7.12
C GLY A 89 10.82 6.62 -6.43
N ASN A 90 11.63 5.60 -6.10
CA ASN A 90 11.22 4.41 -5.36
C ASN A 90 11.44 4.55 -3.84
N ARG A 91 12.08 5.64 -3.40
CA ARG A 91 12.31 5.92 -1.98
C ARG A 91 11.33 6.98 -1.49
N ARG A 92 10.52 6.62 -0.49
CA ARG A 92 9.50 7.50 0.08
C ARG A 92 9.91 8.03 1.45
N ILE A 93 9.80 9.34 1.65
CA ILE A 93 10.02 9.99 2.95
C ILE A 93 8.73 9.86 3.78
N ARG A 94 8.84 9.33 4.99
CA ARG A 94 7.76 9.33 5.98
C ARG A 94 8.07 10.34 7.08
N SER A 95 7.20 11.35 7.21
CA SER A 95 7.32 12.36 8.27
C SER A 95 6.73 11.87 9.60
N VAL A 96 7.05 12.58 10.69
CA VAL A 96 6.56 12.26 12.05
C VAL A 96 5.03 12.14 12.10
N GLY A 97 4.29 12.98 11.36
CA GLY A 97 2.83 12.95 11.32
C GLY A 97 2.27 11.61 10.80
N GLU A 98 2.85 11.04 9.74
CA GLU A 98 2.43 9.75 9.20
C GLU A 98 2.77 8.60 10.15
N LEU A 99 3.97 8.63 10.73
CA LEU A 99 4.39 7.61 11.70
C LEU A 99 3.49 7.61 12.93
N LEU A 100 3.17 8.80 13.45
CA LEU A 100 2.25 8.96 14.57
C LEU A 100 0.82 8.54 14.21
N GLN A 101 0.34 8.88 13.01
CA GLN A 101 -0.97 8.46 12.52
C GLN A 101 -1.10 6.94 12.49
N ASN A 102 -0.05 6.22 12.07
CA ASN A 102 -0.04 4.77 12.08
C ASN A 102 -0.15 4.20 13.51
N GLN A 103 0.57 4.77 14.47
CA GLN A 103 0.48 4.34 15.88
C GLN A 103 -0.89 4.64 16.50
N VAL A 104 -1.46 5.81 16.20
CA VAL A 104 -2.83 6.15 16.62
C VAL A 104 -3.84 5.19 15.99
N ARG A 105 -3.70 4.84 14.71
CA ARG A 105 -4.55 3.84 14.03
C ARG A 105 -4.52 2.49 14.75
N ILE A 106 -3.33 2.01 15.13
CA ILE A 106 -3.17 0.77 15.91
C ILE A 106 -3.87 0.90 17.27
N GLY A 107 -3.69 2.03 17.97
CA GLY A 107 -4.35 2.31 19.24
C GLY A 107 -5.89 2.31 19.13
N LEU A 108 -6.43 2.89 18.05
CA LEU A 108 -7.86 2.92 17.76
C LEU A 108 -8.41 1.54 17.43
N SER A 109 -7.70 0.73 16.64
CA SER A 109 -8.11 -0.65 16.33
C SER A 109 -8.18 -1.52 17.59
N ARG A 110 -7.23 -1.35 18.53
CA ARG A 110 -7.29 -2.01 19.85
C ARG A 110 -8.49 -1.55 20.67
N MET A 111 -8.79 -0.25 20.65
CA MET A 111 -9.96 0.31 21.32
C MET A 111 -11.28 -0.24 20.71
N GLU A 112 -11.38 -0.31 19.38
CA GLU A 112 -12.53 -0.87 18.67
C GLU A 112 -12.81 -2.31 19.12
N ARG A 113 -11.77 -3.14 19.22
CA ARG A 113 -11.89 -4.51 19.71
C ARG A 113 -12.47 -4.57 21.13
N VAL A 114 -11.96 -3.76 22.05
CA VAL A 114 -12.47 -3.70 23.44
C VAL A 114 -13.92 -3.24 23.49
N ILE A 115 -14.29 -2.26 22.65
CA ILE A 115 -15.68 -1.79 22.54
C ILE A 115 -16.57 -2.93 22.05
N ARG A 116 -16.17 -3.67 21.01
CA ARG A 116 -16.91 -4.81 20.46
C ARG A 116 -17.10 -5.91 21.50
N GLU A 117 -16.05 -6.26 22.24
CA GLU A 117 -16.09 -7.23 23.33
C GLU A 117 -17.08 -6.80 24.43
N ARG A 118 -17.01 -5.54 24.89
CA ARG A 118 -17.94 -5.01 25.91
C ARG A 118 -19.39 -4.95 25.46
N MET A 119 -19.64 -4.61 24.19
CA MET A 119 -20.99 -4.62 23.63
C MET A 119 -21.57 -6.03 23.57
N SER A 120 -20.74 -7.07 23.35
CA SER A 120 -21.20 -8.46 23.34
C SER A 120 -21.49 -9.03 24.73
N SER A 121 -20.86 -8.52 25.79
CA SER A 121 -20.98 -9.07 27.15
C SER A 121 -21.93 -8.30 28.07
N SER A 122 -22.41 -7.12 27.68
CA SER A 122 -23.22 -6.25 28.54
C SER A 122 -24.71 -6.33 28.16
N GLU A 123 -25.59 -6.29 29.17
CA GLU A 123 -27.04 -6.22 28.94
C GLU A 123 -27.45 -4.83 28.43
N ASN A 124 -28.31 -4.80 27.40
CA ASN A 124 -28.59 -3.62 26.58
C ASN A 124 -29.28 -2.46 27.32
N GLU A 125 -29.90 -2.67 28.48
CA GLU A 125 -30.84 -1.71 29.07
C GLU A 125 -30.17 -0.42 29.62
N ASN A 126 -28.86 -0.43 29.90
CA ASN A 126 -28.16 0.73 30.50
C ASN A 126 -26.84 1.12 29.80
N MET A 127 -26.64 0.72 28.55
CA MET A 127 -25.36 0.93 27.87
C MET A 127 -25.21 2.38 27.38
N THR A 128 -24.21 3.11 27.89
CA THR A 128 -23.86 4.46 27.42
C THR A 128 -22.57 4.44 26.60
N PRO A 129 -22.43 5.28 25.55
CA PRO A 129 -21.20 5.35 24.76
C PRO A 129 -19.95 5.66 25.60
N GLN A 130 -20.11 6.49 26.64
CA GLN A 130 -19.02 6.85 27.54
C GLN A 130 -18.52 5.65 28.38
N GLY A 131 -19.39 4.71 28.74
CA GLY A 131 -19.00 3.49 29.45
C GLY A 131 -18.26 2.47 28.59
N LEU A 132 -18.47 2.52 27.27
CA LEU A 132 -17.81 1.62 26.31
C LEU A 132 -16.39 2.06 25.95
N ILE A 133 -16.16 3.37 25.87
CA ILE A 133 -14.89 3.94 25.40
C ILE A 133 -13.81 3.80 26.48
N ASN A 134 -12.71 3.12 26.14
CA ASN A 134 -11.49 3.07 26.94
C ASN A 134 -10.32 3.70 26.17
N ILE A 135 -9.83 4.85 26.63
CA ILE A 135 -8.74 5.61 25.98
C ILE A 135 -7.32 5.10 26.29
N ARG A 136 -7.16 4.16 27.22
CA ARG A 136 -5.85 3.65 27.63
C ARG A 136 -5.03 3.08 26.45
N PRO A 137 -5.60 2.29 25.51
CA PRO A 137 -4.83 1.75 24.39
C PRO A 137 -4.26 2.83 23.46
N VAL A 138 -5.02 3.90 23.22
CA VAL A 138 -4.59 5.02 22.35
C VAL A 138 -3.48 5.82 23.03
N THR A 139 -3.68 6.19 24.29
CA THR A 139 -2.66 6.94 25.06
C THR A 139 -1.37 6.14 25.25
N ALA A 140 -1.46 4.82 25.44
CA ALA A 140 -0.30 3.93 25.51
C ALA A 140 0.48 3.91 24.19
N ALA A 141 -0.20 3.76 23.05
CA ALA A 141 0.45 3.75 21.73
C ALA A 141 1.20 5.07 21.43
N ILE A 142 0.62 6.21 21.81
CA ILE A 142 1.28 7.53 21.65
C ILE A 142 2.51 7.64 22.56
N LYS A 143 2.39 7.20 23.83
CA LYS A 143 3.52 7.23 24.77
C LYS A 143 4.66 6.31 24.35
N GLU A 144 4.33 5.12 23.86
CA GLU A 144 5.30 4.17 23.32
C GLU A 144 6.04 4.77 22.12
N PHE A 145 5.31 5.39 21.18
CA PHE A 145 5.92 6.07 20.04
C PHE A 145 6.97 7.12 20.44
N PHE A 146 6.66 8.02 21.38
CA PHE A 146 7.62 9.06 21.78
C PHE A 146 8.68 8.56 22.77
N GLY A 147 8.37 7.54 23.56
CA GLY A 147 9.24 7.06 24.63
C GLY A 147 10.26 6.01 24.21
N SER A 148 9.94 5.15 23.24
CA SER A 148 10.80 4.02 22.84
C SER A 148 11.13 3.94 21.36
N SER A 149 10.54 4.78 20.51
CA SER A 149 10.86 4.76 19.07
C SER A 149 12.31 5.17 18.83
N GLN A 150 13.02 4.39 18.02
CA GLN A 150 14.39 4.70 17.56
C GLN A 150 14.49 6.04 16.81
N LEU A 151 13.39 6.51 16.23
CA LEU A 151 13.31 7.77 15.51
C LEU A 151 12.94 8.95 16.44
N SER A 152 12.49 8.68 17.66
CA SER A 152 12.23 9.69 18.70
C SER A 152 13.51 9.89 19.53
N GLN A 153 14.43 10.67 18.99
CA GLN A 153 15.77 10.87 19.57
C GLN A 153 15.84 12.14 20.42
N PHE A 154 16.74 12.13 21.41
CA PHE A 154 17.09 13.35 22.12
C PHE A 154 17.73 14.36 21.17
N MET A 155 17.26 15.61 21.23
CA MET A 155 17.74 16.66 20.33
C MET A 155 19.20 16.99 20.61
N ASP A 156 20.04 16.96 19.57
CA ASP A 156 21.40 17.50 19.62
C ASP A 156 21.35 19.04 19.68
N GLN A 157 21.82 19.61 20.79
CA GLN A 157 21.74 21.04 21.11
C GLN A 157 23.10 21.66 21.43
N HIS A 158 24.21 21.08 20.95
CA HIS A 158 25.55 21.64 21.21
C HIS A 158 25.74 23.02 20.58
N ASN A 159 25.13 23.28 19.43
CA ASN A 159 25.12 24.58 18.77
C ASN A 159 23.90 24.71 17.83
N PRO A 160 23.56 25.92 17.34
CA PRO A 160 22.39 26.11 16.47
C PRO A 160 22.44 25.33 15.15
N LEU A 161 23.64 25.05 14.63
CA LEU A 161 23.81 24.28 13.40
C LEU A 161 23.54 22.78 13.64
N SER A 162 23.98 22.24 14.78
CA SER A 162 23.66 20.89 15.22
C SER A 162 22.16 20.69 15.33
N GLU A 163 21.45 21.64 15.95
CA GLU A 163 20.00 21.58 16.07
C GLU A 163 19.30 21.58 14.70
N LEU A 164 19.71 22.48 13.80
CA LEU A 164 19.14 22.58 12.45
C LEU A 164 19.41 21.31 11.63
N SER A 165 20.64 20.79 11.69
CA SER A 165 21.03 19.59 10.95
C SER A 165 20.31 18.34 11.48
N HIS A 166 20.08 18.25 12.79
CA HIS A 166 19.38 17.13 13.40
C HIS A 166 17.89 17.12 13.00
N LYS A 167 17.23 18.28 13.01
CA LYS A 167 15.82 18.41 12.57
C LYS A 167 15.59 18.11 11.08
N ARG A 168 16.62 18.27 10.24
CA ARG A 168 16.56 18.05 8.79
C ARG A 168 17.15 16.69 8.36
N ARG A 169 17.53 15.84 9.32
CA ARG A 169 18.15 14.54 9.05
C ARG A 169 17.10 13.54 8.56
N PHE A 170 17.45 12.78 7.53
CA PHE A 170 16.72 11.59 7.11
C PHE A 170 17.43 10.34 7.64
N SER A 171 16.66 9.35 8.07
CA SER A 171 17.16 8.03 8.49
C SER A 171 16.53 6.97 7.60
N ALA A 172 17.35 6.04 7.11
CA ALA A 172 16.89 4.81 6.48
C ALA A 172 16.71 3.67 7.49
N LEU A 173 17.10 3.87 8.75
CA LEU A 173 16.99 2.89 9.83
C LEU A 173 15.70 3.13 10.63
N GLY A 174 15.09 2.05 11.13
CA GLY A 174 13.93 2.09 12.01
C GLY A 174 12.86 1.07 11.62
N PRO A 175 11.68 1.11 12.26
CA PRO A 175 10.58 0.19 11.95
C PRO A 175 10.09 0.36 10.51
N GLY A 176 10.39 -0.63 9.66
CA GLY A 176 10.00 -0.65 8.24
C GLY A 176 10.88 0.21 7.32
N GLY A 177 12.10 0.54 7.76
CA GLY A 177 13.20 1.00 6.90
C GLY A 177 14.11 -0.16 6.49
#